data_AF-A0A560FJE7-F1
#
_entry.id   AF-A0A560FJE7-F1
#
_cell.length_a   1.000
_cell.length_b   1.000
_cell.length_c   1.000
_cell.angle_alpha   90.00
_cell.angle_beta   90.00
_cell.angle_gamma   90.00
#
_symmetry.space_group_name_H-M   'P 1'
#
loop_
_entity.id
_entity.type
_entity.pdbx_description
1 polymer ?
#
loop_
_entity_poly.entity_id
_entity_poly.type
_entity_poly.pdbx_seq_one_letter_code
_entity_poly.pdbx_strand_id
1 'polypeptide(L)'
;MSSLFLNGAVSAHEPGFFGKIPARGDFVSRRLDPATVRPLDEWLQASLATSQRQMGEAWLPSYLDTPVWRFVLGPGVCGDTAMAGVLMPSVDRVGRYFPLVLATPLPGCVAPIRLIESGRAWFDKVEDLALTSLDDDFNFDSFDQAARVLGAPPYDTTRGPVESSAFRVGLANNGGANGRGALGGAYAELLDQVLIGFNNRFSLWWTTGSDKVASSLLISPGLPAPQNYAAFLDGRWERWGWERPADTALHLADEELPILLLRPVVALPSHGRTHPGTRRTINQDALLLRPDLGLWCVADGLGGHSAGEVASALTVKALDAVMPPLSYGGFVEEVREALVEANDKLRAQAATLGDQALIASTAVVLLIYANRFNCLWVGDSRIYLLRDGRLRQLTTDHVAAGINQQQRATMLVTRAVGAADTLEIDMVQDVVQPGDRFLLCSDGVTKVLSETEIATLMRGMPPRETVDALVENILVSGAPDNLTAVIVDVPESDHPVAEAALQATAVPAPHPSALEDVRQGGAE
;
A
#
# COMPACT_ATOMS: atom_id res chain seq x y z
N MET A 1 -12.31 54.53 13.75
CA MET A 1 -11.76 55.33 12.64
C MET A 1 -10.31 54.88 12.47
N SER A 2 -10.09 53.84 11.68
CA SER A 2 -9.57 53.92 10.29
C SER A 2 -8.08 54.24 10.32
N SER A 3 -7.15 53.32 10.02
CA SER A 3 -6.87 52.72 8.71
C SER A 3 -5.37 52.87 8.49
N LEU A 4 -4.63 51.77 8.37
CA LEU A 4 -3.60 51.56 7.33
C LEU A 4 -3.10 50.11 7.45
N PHE A 5 -4.03 49.16 7.24
CA PHE A 5 -3.65 47.87 6.69
C PHE A 5 -3.38 48.12 5.20
N LEU A 6 -2.11 48.17 4.83
CA LEU A 6 -1.73 47.98 3.45
C LEU A 6 -1.94 46.50 3.12
N ASN A 7 -3.14 46.19 2.61
CA ASN A 7 -3.41 44.98 1.85
C ASN A 7 -2.52 45.02 0.59
N GLY A 8 -1.28 44.58 0.71
CA GLY A 8 -0.56 44.03 -0.43
C GLY A 8 -1.21 42.69 -0.74
N ALA A 9 -1.84 42.57 -1.90
CA ALA A 9 -2.21 41.26 -2.41
C ALA A 9 -0.96 40.38 -2.38
N VAL A 10 -0.95 39.34 -1.55
CA VAL A 10 0.14 38.35 -1.54
C VAL A 10 0.22 37.83 -2.95
N SER A 11 1.36 38.05 -3.62
CA SER A 11 1.56 37.55 -4.97
C SER A 11 1.36 36.04 -4.95
N ALA A 12 0.59 35.51 -5.88
CA ALA A 12 0.60 34.08 -6.15
C ALA A 12 2.08 33.68 -6.26
N HIS A 13 2.51 32.67 -5.49
CA HIS A 13 3.89 32.14 -5.45
C HIS A 13 4.94 32.91 -4.61
N GLU A 14 4.58 33.88 -3.75
CA GLU A 14 5.60 34.54 -2.92
C GLU A 14 6.00 33.65 -1.72
N PRO A 15 7.30 33.30 -1.55
CA PRO A 15 7.75 32.54 -0.40
C PRO A 15 7.66 33.34 0.90
N GLY A 16 7.28 32.65 1.95
CA GLY A 16 7.21 33.19 3.30
C GLY A 16 7.77 32.22 4.33
N PHE A 17 7.75 32.63 5.58
CA PHE A 17 8.24 31.81 6.67
C PHE A 17 7.52 32.14 7.97
N PHE A 18 7.49 31.16 8.88
CA PHE A 18 7.04 31.36 10.25
C PHE A 18 7.79 30.43 11.20
N GLY A 19 7.84 30.80 12.49
CA GLY A 19 8.49 30.00 13.52
C GLY A 19 9.47 30.81 14.35
N LYS A 20 10.53 30.16 14.82
CA LYS A 20 11.57 30.81 15.64
C LYS A 20 12.91 30.87 14.96
N ILE A 21 13.68 31.88 15.33
CA ILE A 21 15.02 32.15 14.82
C ILE A 21 15.91 32.47 16.03
N PRO A 22 17.11 31.87 16.17
CA PRO A 22 17.98 32.07 17.33
C PRO A 22 18.30 33.54 17.64
N ALA A 23 18.51 34.35 16.60
CA ALA A 23 18.83 35.77 16.75
C ALA A 23 17.65 36.64 17.26
N ARG A 24 16.42 36.11 17.34
CA ARG A 24 15.23 36.87 17.76
C ARG A 24 14.58 36.26 18.99
N GLY A 25 14.04 37.13 19.84
CA GLY A 25 13.30 36.72 21.04
C GLY A 25 11.84 36.37 20.77
N ASP A 26 11.26 36.85 19.67
CA ASP A 26 9.85 36.68 19.34
C ASP A 26 9.64 35.73 18.16
N PHE A 27 8.44 35.17 18.09
CA PHE A 27 7.97 34.37 16.96
C PHE A 27 7.90 35.26 15.70
N VAL A 28 8.39 34.75 14.57
CA VAL A 28 8.37 35.46 13.30
C VAL A 28 7.31 34.88 12.38
N SER A 29 6.67 35.74 11.59
CA SER A 29 5.80 35.34 10.49
C SER A 29 5.86 36.41 9.39
N ARG A 30 6.08 35.97 8.15
CA ARG A 30 6.22 36.82 6.96
C ARG A 30 5.61 36.12 5.75
N ARG A 31 4.79 36.86 4.99
CA ARG A 31 4.29 36.52 3.63
C ARG A 31 3.56 35.18 3.47
N LEU A 32 3.17 34.52 4.57
CA LEU A 32 2.25 33.39 4.53
C LEU A 32 0.87 33.83 5.02
N ASP A 33 -0.18 33.36 4.35
CA ASP A 33 -1.55 33.62 4.77
C ASP A 33 -1.81 32.98 6.16
N PRO A 34 -2.25 33.76 7.17
CA PRO A 34 -2.61 33.22 8.48
C PRO A 34 -3.58 32.03 8.43
N ALA A 35 -4.50 31.99 7.46
CA ALA A 35 -5.44 30.88 7.29
C ALA A 35 -4.74 29.57 6.88
N THR A 36 -3.65 29.67 6.12
CA THR A 36 -2.80 28.54 5.72
C THR A 36 -1.80 28.15 6.81
N VAL A 37 -1.26 29.12 7.55
CA VAL A 37 -0.30 28.87 8.63
C VAL A 37 -0.93 28.19 9.83
N ARG A 38 -2.16 28.60 10.22
CA ARG A 38 -2.80 28.14 11.46
C ARG A 38 -2.88 26.61 11.59
N PRO A 39 -3.37 25.83 10.60
CA PRO A 39 -3.42 24.37 10.71
C PRO A 39 -2.03 23.74 10.94
N LEU A 40 -1.00 24.30 10.29
CA LEU A 40 0.36 23.80 10.42
C LEU A 40 0.96 24.17 11.79
N ASP A 41 0.73 25.39 12.28
CA ASP A 41 1.15 25.82 13.63
C ASP A 41 0.46 24.99 14.73
N GLU A 42 -0.85 24.78 14.66
CA GLU A 42 -1.60 23.94 15.60
C GLU A 42 -1.07 22.50 15.62
N TRP A 43 -0.80 21.93 14.45
CA TRP A 43 -0.19 20.62 14.34
C TRP A 43 1.22 20.57 14.94
N LEU A 44 2.07 21.56 14.66
CA LEU A 44 3.42 21.63 15.23
C LEU A 44 3.39 21.74 16.76
N GLN A 45 2.54 22.59 17.30
CA GLN A 45 2.38 22.74 18.75
C GLN A 45 1.94 21.42 19.40
N ALA A 46 0.94 20.74 18.84
CA ALA A 46 0.47 19.45 19.33
C ALA A 46 1.56 18.36 19.23
N SER A 47 2.31 18.35 18.13
CA SER A 47 3.37 17.38 17.84
C SER A 47 4.59 17.55 18.74
N LEU A 48 5.01 18.79 19.01
CA LEU A 48 6.08 19.09 19.96
C LEU A 48 5.66 18.73 21.39
N ALA A 49 4.46 19.12 21.82
CA ALA A 49 3.95 18.78 23.15
C ALA A 49 3.78 17.26 23.35
N THR A 50 3.43 16.53 22.29
CA THR A 50 3.25 15.07 22.35
C THR A 50 4.61 14.36 22.35
N SER A 51 5.53 14.73 21.46
CA SER A 51 6.88 14.16 21.41
C SER A 51 7.66 14.43 22.70
N GLN A 52 7.53 15.61 23.32
CA GLN A 52 8.12 15.90 24.63
C GLN A 52 7.65 14.92 25.71
N ARG A 53 6.34 14.64 25.77
CA ARG A 53 5.77 13.67 26.71
C ARG A 53 6.20 12.24 26.41
N GLN A 54 6.28 11.87 25.13
CA GLN A 54 6.65 10.52 24.69
C GLN A 54 8.14 10.21 24.91
N MET A 55 9.01 11.19 24.72
CA MET A 55 10.47 10.98 24.73
C MET A 55 11.12 11.38 26.06
N GLY A 56 10.48 12.21 26.88
CA GLY A 56 11.01 12.65 28.17
C GLY A 56 12.37 13.33 28.03
N GLU A 57 13.36 12.91 28.81
CA GLU A 57 14.72 13.47 28.79
C GLU A 57 15.44 13.30 27.45
N ALA A 58 15.07 12.29 26.65
CA ALA A 58 15.63 12.07 25.32
C ALA A 58 15.14 13.06 24.27
N TRP A 59 14.11 13.87 24.58
CA TRP A 59 13.50 14.77 23.61
C TRP A 59 14.46 15.85 23.10
N LEU A 60 15.11 16.59 24.00
CA LEU A 60 15.93 17.74 23.63
C LEU A 60 17.15 17.33 22.77
N PRO A 61 17.93 16.30 23.13
CA PRO A 61 19.01 15.81 22.27
C PRO A 61 18.53 15.32 20.90
N SER A 62 17.32 14.75 20.78
CA SER A 62 16.78 14.35 19.47
C SER A 62 16.27 15.53 18.66
N TYR A 63 15.65 16.53 19.31
CA TYR A 63 15.17 17.74 18.65
C TYR A 63 16.31 18.53 17.98
N LEU A 64 17.45 18.65 18.66
CA LEU A 64 18.61 19.38 18.14
C LEU A 64 19.32 18.66 16.98
N ASP A 65 19.25 17.33 16.93
CA ASP A 65 19.85 16.49 15.88
C ASP A 65 18.87 16.13 14.74
N THR A 66 17.68 16.75 14.76
CA THR A 66 16.65 16.52 13.75
C THR A 66 17.11 17.11 12.42
N PRO A 67 17.04 16.35 11.29
CA PRO A 67 17.43 16.90 10.00
C PRO A 67 16.41 17.94 9.51
N VAL A 68 16.77 18.69 8.47
CA VAL A 68 15.80 19.49 7.73
C VAL A 68 14.83 18.55 7.00
N TRP A 69 13.55 18.83 7.14
CA TRP A 69 12.47 18.12 6.47
C TRP A 69 11.92 18.98 5.33
N ARG A 70 12.07 18.53 4.10
CA ARG A 70 11.37 19.09 2.93
C ARG A 70 9.96 18.55 2.89
N PHE A 71 9.01 19.33 2.37
CA PHE A 71 7.62 18.90 2.30
C PHE A 71 6.85 19.43 1.08
N VAL A 72 5.79 18.71 0.73
CA VAL A 72 4.69 19.16 -0.14
C VAL A 72 3.37 18.82 0.55
N LEU A 73 2.53 19.83 0.78
CA LEU A 73 1.17 19.68 1.29
C LEU A 73 0.20 19.86 0.14
N GLY A 74 -0.68 18.88 -0.06
CA GLY A 74 -1.75 18.96 -1.04
C GLY A 74 -2.83 19.99 -0.66
N PRO A 75 -3.63 20.45 -1.64
CA PRO A 75 -4.81 21.27 -1.39
C PRO A 75 -5.76 20.63 -0.35
N GLY A 76 -6.28 21.44 0.56
CA GLY A 76 -7.18 21.02 1.63
C GLY A 76 -6.49 20.51 2.90
N VAL A 77 -5.15 20.45 2.94
CA VAL A 77 -4.39 20.12 4.17
C VAL A 77 -4.15 21.36 5.02
N CYS A 78 -3.64 22.44 4.41
CA CYS A 78 -3.40 23.73 5.07
C CYS A 78 -4.07 24.86 4.29
N GLY A 79 -5.35 24.69 3.98
CA GLY A 79 -6.13 25.57 3.10
C GLY A 79 -6.19 25.06 1.66
N ASP A 80 -6.84 25.82 0.78
CA ASP A 80 -7.22 25.37 -0.57
C ASP A 80 -6.06 25.37 -1.58
N THR A 81 -4.90 25.89 -1.18
CA THR A 81 -3.71 25.99 -2.03
C THR A 81 -2.66 25.00 -1.56
N ALA A 82 -2.06 24.25 -2.50
CA ALA A 82 -0.91 23.41 -2.20
C ALA A 82 0.26 24.24 -1.68
N MET A 83 1.15 23.64 -0.89
CA MET A 83 2.30 24.34 -0.33
C MET A 83 3.54 23.46 -0.37
N ALA A 84 4.69 24.02 -0.71
CA ALA A 84 5.97 23.33 -0.65
C ALA A 84 6.97 24.13 0.19
N GLY A 85 7.87 23.45 0.87
CA GLY A 85 8.81 24.14 1.75
C GLY A 85 9.74 23.22 2.52
N VAL A 86 10.36 23.80 3.55
CA VAL A 86 11.22 23.10 4.50
C VAL A 86 10.81 23.42 5.93
N LEU A 87 11.06 22.47 6.83
CA LEU A 87 10.90 22.55 8.26
C LEU A 87 12.23 22.19 8.90
N MET A 88 12.75 23.07 9.75
CA MET A 88 14.02 22.90 10.43
C MET A 88 13.83 23.05 11.95
N PRO A 89 14.44 22.22 12.81
CA PRO A 89 14.44 22.47 14.25
C PRO A 89 15.07 23.84 14.55
N SER A 90 14.50 24.57 15.49
CA SER A 90 14.95 25.92 15.82
C SER A 90 14.59 26.32 17.25
N VAL A 91 15.21 27.40 17.70
CA VAL A 91 15.07 27.95 19.05
C VAL A 91 15.09 29.48 18.96
N ASP A 92 14.41 30.17 19.87
CA ASP A 92 14.57 31.61 19.99
C ASP A 92 15.73 31.98 20.92
N ARG A 93 16.07 33.27 20.98
CA ARG A 93 17.13 33.81 21.84
C ARG A 93 16.95 33.51 23.33
N VAL A 94 15.74 33.15 23.74
CA VAL A 94 15.37 32.89 25.15
C VAL A 94 15.37 31.37 25.44
N GLY A 95 15.68 30.53 24.46
CA GLY A 95 15.80 29.08 24.64
C GLY A 95 14.48 28.32 24.52
N ARG A 96 13.43 28.93 23.96
CA ARG A 96 12.13 28.25 23.77
C ARG A 96 12.12 27.61 22.38
N TYR A 97 12.10 26.29 22.31
CA TYR A 97 12.16 25.51 21.07
C TYR A 97 10.86 25.57 20.26
N PHE A 98 11.00 25.81 18.96
CA PHE A 98 9.92 25.70 17.97
C PHE A 98 10.53 25.75 16.55
N PRO A 99 10.14 24.88 15.62
CA PRO A 99 10.72 24.83 14.28
C PRO A 99 10.62 26.13 13.49
N LEU A 100 11.58 26.36 12.59
CA LEU A 100 11.47 27.34 11.52
C LEU A 100 10.88 26.65 10.29
N VAL A 101 9.85 27.25 9.69
CA VAL A 101 9.25 26.78 8.44
C VAL A 101 9.41 27.86 7.38
N LEU A 102 9.99 27.50 6.24
CA LEU A 102 9.97 28.32 5.02
C LEU A 102 9.09 27.61 4.00
N ALA A 103 8.15 28.33 3.39
CA ALA A 103 7.16 27.73 2.52
C ALA A 103 6.74 28.66 1.39
N THR A 104 6.27 28.07 0.29
CA THR A 104 5.72 28.79 -0.86
C THR A 104 4.38 28.20 -1.27
N PRO A 105 3.33 29.03 -1.45
CA PRO A 105 2.04 28.58 -1.98
C PRO A 105 2.16 28.23 -3.47
N LEU A 106 1.54 27.13 -3.88
CA LEU A 106 1.55 26.64 -5.26
C LEU A 106 0.11 26.50 -5.82
N PRO A 107 -0.56 27.63 -6.15
CA PRO A 107 -1.84 27.62 -6.85
C PRO A 107 -1.83 26.73 -8.10
N GLY A 108 -2.84 25.86 -8.23
CA GLY A 108 -2.96 24.97 -9.38
C GLY A 108 -1.93 23.85 -9.46
N CYS A 109 -1.14 23.62 -8.39
CA CYS A 109 -0.26 22.45 -8.33
C CYS A 109 -1.08 21.18 -8.18
N VAL A 110 -0.76 20.23 -9.06
CA VAL A 110 -1.53 19.02 -9.31
C VAL A 110 -0.62 17.79 -9.43
N ALA A 111 0.70 17.96 -9.49
CA ALA A 111 1.68 16.89 -9.71
C ALA A 111 2.80 16.92 -8.64
N PRO A 112 2.49 16.52 -7.39
CA PRO A 112 3.40 16.66 -6.24
C PRO A 112 4.69 15.83 -6.31
N ILE A 113 4.70 14.68 -7.00
CA ILE A 113 5.88 13.82 -7.14
C ILE A 113 6.82 14.39 -8.20
N ARG A 114 6.29 14.84 -9.34
CA ARG A 114 7.10 15.57 -10.33
C ARG A 114 7.71 16.85 -9.76
N LEU A 115 7.00 17.52 -8.85
CA LEU A 115 7.51 18.70 -8.16
C LEU A 115 8.80 18.43 -7.38
N ILE A 116 8.95 17.25 -6.78
CA ILE A 116 10.17 16.87 -6.05
C ILE A 116 11.35 16.79 -7.04
N GLU A 117 11.12 16.25 -8.23
CA GLU A 117 12.13 16.10 -9.27
C GLU A 117 12.50 17.44 -9.91
N SER A 118 11.51 18.17 -10.45
CA SER A 118 11.74 19.46 -11.13
C SER A 118 12.19 20.55 -10.15
N GLY A 119 11.75 20.46 -8.89
CA GLY A 119 12.01 21.44 -7.84
C GLY A 119 13.29 21.22 -7.04
N ARG A 120 14.11 20.20 -7.33
CA ARG A 120 15.30 19.85 -6.51
C ARG A 120 16.19 21.05 -6.18
N ALA A 121 16.64 21.77 -7.22
CA ALA A 121 17.53 22.93 -7.06
C ALA A 121 16.86 24.10 -6.32
N TRP A 122 15.53 24.15 -6.27
CA TRP A 122 14.81 25.11 -5.46
C TRP A 122 14.80 24.68 -4.00
N PHE A 123 14.49 23.42 -3.69
CA PHE A 123 14.52 22.90 -2.31
C PHE A 123 15.90 23.02 -1.67
N ASP A 124 16.97 22.76 -2.44
CA ASP A 124 18.35 22.93 -1.96
C ASP A 124 18.58 24.39 -1.50
N LYS A 125 18.15 25.38 -2.29
CA LYS A 125 18.26 26.80 -1.93
C LYS A 125 17.41 27.19 -0.72
N VAL A 126 16.22 26.60 -0.55
CA VAL A 126 15.36 26.89 0.61
C VAL A 126 15.97 26.33 1.88
N GLU A 127 16.52 25.12 1.81
CA GLU A 127 17.23 24.47 2.91
C GLU A 127 18.50 25.24 3.29
N ASP A 128 19.34 25.58 2.32
CA ASP A 128 20.54 26.42 2.53
C ASP A 128 20.16 27.73 3.23
N LEU A 129 19.10 28.40 2.75
CA LEU A 129 18.62 29.63 3.37
C LEU A 129 18.16 29.39 4.82
N ALA A 130 17.40 28.32 5.09
CA ALA A 130 16.95 28.00 6.43
C ALA A 130 18.13 27.83 7.39
N LEU A 131 19.19 27.13 6.96
CA LEU A 131 20.40 26.90 7.74
C LEU A 131 21.14 28.20 8.08
N THR A 132 21.13 29.22 7.20
CA THR A 132 21.75 30.52 7.52
C THR A 132 21.16 31.20 8.77
N SER A 133 19.94 30.81 9.19
CA SER A 133 19.33 31.33 10.42
C SER A 133 20.05 30.91 11.71
N LEU A 134 20.94 29.92 11.62
CA LEU A 134 21.77 29.43 12.71
C LEU A 134 23.15 30.12 12.76
N ASP A 135 23.51 30.91 11.75
CA ASP A 135 24.83 31.54 11.65
C ASP A 135 25.02 32.65 12.71
N ASP A 136 26.25 32.78 13.23
CA ASP A 136 26.59 33.80 14.23
C ASP A 136 26.44 35.23 13.71
N ASP A 137 26.61 35.45 12.39
CA ASP A 137 26.48 36.75 11.71
C ASP A 137 25.11 36.96 11.05
N PHE A 138 24.09 36.18 11.44
CA PHE A 138 22.75 36.24 10.89
C PHE A 138 22.16 37.66 10.83
N ASN A 139 21.71 38.05 9.63
CA ASN A 139 21.01 39.31 9.39
C ASN A 139 19.58 39.06 8.91
N PHE A 140 18.60 39.47 9.71
CA PHE A 140 17.18 39.22 9.42
C PHE A 140 16.69 39.87 8.12
N ASP A 141 17.09 41.10 7.83
CA ASP A 141 16.61 41.80 6.63
C ASP A 141 17.17 41.17 5.35
N SER A 142 18.43 40.73 5.40
CA SER A 142 19.08 39.98 4.32
C SER A 142 18.43 38.61 4.11
N PHE A 143 18.12 37.89 5.20
CA PHE A 143 17.37 36.63 5.17
C PHE A 143 15.96 36.83 4.58
N ASP A 144 15.25 37.86 5.01
CA ASP A 144 13.90 38.17 4.52
C ASP A 144 13.90 38.50 3.02
N GLN A 145 14.91 39.25 2.57
CA GLN A 145 15.12 39.56 1.16
C GLN A 145 15.49 38.31 0.35
N ALA A 146 16.39 37.47 0.87
CA ALA A 146 16.78 36.22 0.22
C ALA A 146 15.59 35.27 0.08
N ALA A 147 14.77 35.13 1.12
CA ALA A 147 13.54 34.34 1.10
C ALA A 147 12.60 34.80 -0.01
N ARG A 148 12.45 36.12 -0.19
CA ARG A 148 11.60 36.70 -1.23
C ARG A 148 12.05 36.35 -2.64
N VAL A 149 13.36 36.28 -2.87
CA VAL A 149 13.95 36.05 -4.20
C VAL A 149 13.94 34.56 -4.60
N LEU A 150 13.67 33.64 -3.66
CA LEU A 150 13.56 32.20 -3.95
C LEU A 150 12.48 31.88 -5.00
N GLY A 151 11.38 32.64 -5.04
CA GLY A 151 10.22 32.35 -5.88
C GLY A 151 9.62 30.95 -5.61
N ALA A 152 8.82 30.44 -6.53
CA ALA A 152 8.33 29.06 -6.46
C ALA A 152 9.26 28.07 -7.18
N PRO A 153 9.27 26.79 -6.76
CA PRO A 153 9.84 25.72 -7.57
C PRO A 153 9.14 25.67 -8.94
N PRO A 154 9.78 25.19 -10.01
CA PRO A 154 9.10 24.93 -11.27
C PRO A 154 8.09 23.78 -11.09
N TYR A 155 6.82 24.03 -11.42
CA TYR A 155 5.75 23.03 -11.34
C TYR A 155 4.76 23.17 -12.50
N ASP A 156 4.13 22.06 -12.89
CA ASP A 156 3.15 22.03 -13.97
C ASP A 156 1.76 22.41 -13.45
N THR A 157 1.14 23.41 -14.10
CA THR A 157 -0.23 23.87 -13.83
C THR A 157 -1.23 23.44 -14.90
N THR A 158 -0.78 22.74 -15.94
CA THR A 158 -1.56 22.45 -17.16
C THR A 158 -2.22 21.07 -17.16
N ARG A 159 -1.82 20.18 -16.26
CA ARG A 159 -2.31 18.79 -16.20
C ARG A 159 -3.25 18.57 -15.01
N GLY A 160 -4.57 18.63 -15.26
CA GLY A 160 -5.56 18.36 -14.22
C GLY A 160 -5.62 16.88 -13.79
N PRO A 161 -6.37 16.57 -12.70
CA PRO A 161 -6.78 15.21 -12.38
C PRO A 161 -7.37 14.54 -13.61
N VAL A 162 -7.00 13.30 -13.91
CA VAL A 162 -7.74 12.58 -14.94
C VAL A 162 -9.10 12.18 -14.36
N GLU A 163 -10.17 12.81 -14.85
CA GLU A 163 -11.55 12.52 -14.41
C GLU A 163 -12.01 11.09 -14.74
N SER A 164 -11.34 10.46 -15.72
CA SER A 164 -11.59 9.09 -16.14
C SER A 164 -10.79 8.10 -15.29
N SER A 165 -11.44 7.05 -14.80
CA SER A 165 -10.79 5.90 -14.15
C SER A 165 -9.84 5.13 -15.09
N ALA A 166 -9.94 5.36 -16.40
CA ALA A 166 -9.03 4.84 -17.41
C ALA A 166 -8.21 5.99 -18.02
N PHE A 167 -6.90 5.93 -17.89
CA PHE A 167 -5.98 6.94 -18.41
C PHE A 167 -4.71 6.31 -18.99
N ARG A 168 -4.09 7.00 -19.94
CA ARG A 168 -2.88 6.54 -20.64
C ARG A 168 -1.70 7.40 -20.21
N VAL A 169 -0.66 6.77 -19.68
CA VAL A 169 0.67 7.37 -19.54
C VAL A 169 1.48 7.04 -20.79
N GLY A 170 1.88 8.06 -21.55
CA GLY A 170 2.69 7.89 -22.75
C GLY A 170 4.16 7.67 -22.38
N LEU A 171 4.73 6.54 -22.81
CA LEU A 171 6.18 6.32 -22.74
C LEU A 171 6.84 6.94 -23.97
N ALA A 172 7.71 7.93 -23.78
CA ALA A 172 8.49 8.50 -24.85
C ALA A 172 9.77 7.67 -25.06
N ASN A 173 9.94 7.09 -26.25
CA ASN A 173 11.21 6.49 -26.68
C ASN A 173 12.19 7.59 -27.09
N ASN A 174 12.68 8.37 -26.14
CA ASN A 174 13.76 9.30 -26.45
C ASN A 174 15.06 8.49 -26.61
N GLY A 175 15.50 8.33 -27.85
CA GLY A 175 16.70 7.58 -28.26
C GLY A 175 18.04 8.21 -27.85
N GLY A 176 18.18 8.57 -26.58
CA GLY A 176 19.45 8.90 -25.93
C GLY A 176 19.77 7.86 -24.87
N ALA A 177 21.06 7.58 -24.64
CA ALA A 177 21.52 6.53 -23.73
C ALA A 177 20.77 6.57 -22.38
N ASN A 178 20.22 5.41 -22.00
CA ASN A 178 19.52 5.07 -20.77
C ASN A 178 17.99 5.29 -20.82
N GLY A 179 17.26 4.28 -21.30
CA GLY A 179 15.79 4.16 -21.14
C GLY A 179 15.27 4.11 -19.68
N ARG A 180 16.10 4.45 -18.69
CA ARG A 180 15.76 4.57 -17.26
C ARG A 180 14.95 5.85 -16.95
N GLY A 181 15.30 6.98 -17.57
CA GLY A 181 14.58 8.25 -17.36
C GLY A 181 13.14 8.27 -17.89
N ALA A 182 12.84 7.51 -18.94
CA ALA A 182 11.49 7.41 -19.51
C ALA A 182 10.51 6.66 -18.58
N LEU A 183 11.01 5.67 -17.83
CA LEU A 183 10.24 4.93 -16.83
C LEU A 183 10.04 5.76 -15.57
N GLY A 184 11.08 6.43 -15.06
CA GLY A 184 10.98 7.35 -13.91
C GLY A 184 9.91 8.43 -14.12
N GLY A 185 9.91 9.07 -15.29
CA GLY A 185 8.89 10.06 -15.65
C GLY A 185 7.47 9.49 -15.78
N ALA A 186 7.31 8.21 -16.12
CA ALA A 186 6.00 7.55 -16.18
C ALA A 186 5.50 7.15 -14.78
N TYR A 187 6.40 6.74 -13.90
CA TYR A 187 6.07 6.43 -12.50
C TYR A 187 5.65 7.66 -11.72
N ALA A 188 6.34 8.78 -11.89
CA ALA A 188 5.94 10.05 -11.30
C ALA A 188 4.50 10.41 -11.71
N GLU A 189 4.16 10.21 -13.00
CA GLU A 189 2.80 10.45 -13.50
C GLU A 189 1.76 9.54 -12.84
N LEU A 190 2.05 8.25 -12.68
CA LEU A 190 1.13 7.30 -12.05
C LEU A 190 0.90 7.62 -10.57
N LEU A 191 1.98 7.92 -9.83
CA LEU A 191 1.88 8.27 -8.41
C LEU A 191 1.16 9.60 -8.20
N ASP A 192 1.39 10.58 -9.08
CA ASP A 192 0.63 11.83 -9.08
C ASP A 192 -0.87 11.55 -9.25
N GLN A 193 -1.28 10.72 -10.22
CA GLN A 193 -2.70 10.38 -10.40
C GLN A 193 -3.31 9.66 -9.18
N VAL A 194 -2.53 8.83 -8.49
CA VAL A 194 -2.97 8.14 -7.28
C VAL A 194 -3.14 9.14 -6.12
N LEU A 195 -2.15 10.01 -5.87
CA LEU A 195 -2.21 11.03 -4.83
C LEU A 195 -3.32 12.05 -5.07
N ILE A 196 -3.55 12.42 -6.34
CA ILE A 196 -4.67 13.28 -6.74
C ILE A 196 -6.00 12.57 -6.51
N GLY A 197 -6.09 11.28 -6.87
CA GLY A 197 -7.27 10.43 -6.68
C GLY A 197 -7.70 10.31 -5.21
N PHE A 198 -6.79 10.51 -4.25
CA PHE A 198 -7.09 10.67 -2.82
C PHE A 198 -7.62 12.08 -2.45
N ASN A 199 -8.47 12.66 -3.30
CA ASN A 199 -9.16 13.93 -3.05
C ASN A 199 -8.21 15.11 -2.73
N ASN A 200 -6.96 15.05 -3.23
CA ASN A 200 -5.87 16.03 -3.02
C ASN A 200 -5.40 16.24 -1.56
N ARG A 201 -5.89 15.47 -0.57
CA ARG A 201 -5.51 15.66 0.84
C ARG A 201 -4.38 14.74 1.26
N PHE A 202 -3.15 15.10 0.93
CA PHE A 202 -1.96 14.36 1.31
C PHE A 202 -0.86 15.31 1.80
N SER A 203 0.07 14.79 2.59
CA SER A 203 1.36 15.43 2.84
C SER A 203 2.50 14.48 2.48
N LEU A 204 3.50 15.03 1.79
CA LEU A 204 4.77 14.39 1.49
C LEU A 204 5.85 15.04 2.33
N TRP A 205 6.73 14.25 2.92
CA TRP A 205 7.88 14.72 3.70
C TRP A 205 9.12 13.94 3.32
N TRP A 206 10.25 14.59 3.11
CA TRP A 206 11.50 13.87 2.88
C TRP A 206 12.71 14.60 3.44
N THR A 207 13.75 13.82 3.68
CA THR A 207 15.03 14.32 4.19
C THR A 207 16.17 13.50 3.62
N THR A 208 17.34 14.12 3.47
CA THR A 208 18.62 13.44 3.20
C THR A 208 19.16 12.71 4.43
N GLY A 209 18.58 12.97 5.60
CA GLY A 209 18.86 12.29 6.86
C GLY A 209 19.81 13.06 7.80
N SER A 210 20.06 12.46 8.95
CA SER A 210 21.05 12.83 9.96
C SER A 210 21.63 11.57 10.59
N ASP A 211 22.50 11.71 11.59
CA ASP A 211 23.08 10.58 12.32
C ASP A 211 22.03 9.64 12.94
N LYS A 212 20.87 10.17 13.32
CA LYS A 212 19.77 9.42 13.96
C LYS A 212 18.63 9.08 13.00
N VAL A 213 18.43 9.89 11.97
CA VAL A 213 17.30 9.77 11.04
C VAL A 213 17.85 9.38 9.68
N ALA A 214 17.56 8.17 9.20
CA ALA A 214 17.96 7.78 7.85
C ALA A 214 17.26 8.65 6.79
N SER A 215 17.91 8.82 5.62
CA SER A 215 17.25 9.40 4.43
C SER A 215 15.90 8.71 4.19
N SER A 216 14.84 9.49 4.11
CA SER A 216 13.46 8.98 4.17
C SER A 216 12.51 9.81 3.31
N LEU A 217 11.49 9.16 2.77
CA LEU A 217 10.30 9.77 2.16
C LEU A 217 9.06 9.23 2.87
N LEU A 218 8.20 10.13 3.32
CA LEU A 218 6.99 9.84 4.09
C LEU A 218 5.77 10.38 3.35
N ILE A 219 4.68 9.61 3.41
CA ILE A 219 3.39 9.98 2.82
C ILE A 219 2.33 9.82 3.92
N SER A 220 1.43 10.79 4.04
CA SER A 220 0.33 10.75 5.01
C SER A 220 -0.95 11.35 4.40
N PRO A 221 -2.14 10.81 4.70
CA PRO A 221 -3.42 11.43 4.36
C PRO A 221 -3.63 12.68 5.23
N GLY A 222 -3.19 13.84 4.73
CA GLY A 222 -3.08 15.08 5.51
C GLY A 222 -1.82 15.12 6.38
N LEU A 223 -1.77 16.03 7.36
CA LEU A 223 -0.65 16.11 8.31
C LEU A 223 -0.58 14.83 9.16
N PRO A 224 0.62 14.27 9.43
CA PRO A 224 0.76 13.08 10.26
C PRO A 224 0.15 13.29 11.65
N ALA A 225 -0.37 12.26 12.31
CA ALA A 225 -0.91 12.47 13.66
C ALA A 225 0.21 12.88 14.64
N PRO A 226 -0.05 13.79 15.60
CA PRO A 226 0.99 14.29 16.53
C PRO A 226 1.77 13.21 17.28
N GLN A 227 1.15 12.05 17.53
CA GLN A 227 1.78 10.89 18.17
C GLN A 227 2.86 10.21 17.32
N ASN A 228 2.85 10.43 16.01
CA ASN A 228 3.82 9.89 15.07
C ASN A 228 5.05 10.79 14.89
N TYR A 229 4.99 12.05 15.36
CA TYR A 229 6.02 13.06 15.10
C TYR A 229 7.37 12.75 15.73
N ALA A 230 7.42 11.99 16.84
CA ALA A 230 8.68 11.62 17.48
C ALA A 230 9.65 10.88 16.53
N ALA A 231 9.14 10.16 15.52
CA ALA A 231 9.99 9.52 14.51
C ALA A 231 10.73 10.52 13.61
N PHE A 232 10.20 11.73 13.39
CA PHE A 232 10.89 12.78 12.66
C PHE A 232 12.18 13.21 13.40
N LEU A 233 12.22 13.00 14.72
CA LEU A 233 13.32 13.41 15.59
C LEU A 233 14.34 12.30 15.82
N ASP A 234 13.91 11.04 15.95
CA ASP A 234 14.80 9.93 16.33
C ASP A 234 14.90 8.78 15.32
N GLY A 235 14.16 8.84 14.20
CA GLY A 235 14.19 7.85 13.13
C GLY A 235 13.64 6.47 13.52
N ARG A 236 13.02 6.32 14.70
CA ARG A 236 12.43 5.04 15.16
C ARG A 236 11.00 4.91 14.67
N TRP A 237 10.86 4.79 13.36
CA TRP A 237 9.57 4.79 12.64
C TRP A 237 8.54 3.85 13.26
N GLU A 238 8.85 2.55 13.39
CA GLU A 238 7.91 1.53 13.86
C GLU A 238 7.49 1.77 15.31
N ARG A 239 8.41 2.28 16.15
CA ARG A 239 8.11 2.62 17.54
C ARG A 239 7.01 3.69 17.66
N TRP A 240 7.03 4.66 16.75
CA TRP A 240 6.11 5.79 16.78
C TRP A 240 4.96 5.61 15.80
N GLY A 241 4.59 4.36 15.50
CA GLY A 241 3.38 4.04 14.73
C GLY A 241 3.47 4.38 13.25
N TRP A 242 4.68 4.50 12.69
CA TRP A 242 4.88 4.47 11.25
C TRP A 242 5.03 3.02 10.80
N GLU A 243 4.22 2.62 9.82
CA GLU A 243 4.37 1.31 9.21
C GLU A 243 5.44 1.36 8.13
N ARG A 244 6.39 0.43 8.18
CA ARG A 244 7.35 0.23 7.11
C ARG A 244 6.81 -0.84 6.16
N PRO A 245 6.67 -0.56 4.86
CA PRO A 245 6.45 -1.61 3.87
C PRO A 245 7.62 -2.61 3.95
N ALA A 246 7.32 -3.91 4.04
CA ALA A 246 8.31 -4.94 4.37
C ALA A 246 9.64 -4.80 3.60
N ASP A 247 10.75 -4.79 4.36
CA ASP A 247 12.14 -4.98 3.93
C ASP A 247 12.57 -4.35 2.59
N THR A 248 12.24 -3.08 2.37
CA THR A 248 12.88 -2.28 1.32
C THR A 248 13.80 -1.26 1.98
N ALA A 249 15.08 -1.60 2.14
CA ALA A 249 16.12 -0.57 2.20
C ALA A 249 16.51 -0.31 0.74
N LEU A 250 15.89 0.69 0.13
CA LEU A 250 16.32 1.18 -1.17
C LEU A 250 17.65 1.88 -0.96
N HIS A 251 18.75 1.27 -1.39
CA HIS A 251 20.02 1.97 -1.54
C HIS A 251 19.82 3.01 -2.65
N LEU A 252 19.68 4.27 -2.25
CA LEU A 252 19.77 5.41 -3.15
C LEU A 252 21.20 5.42 -3.71
N ALA A 253 21.41 4.77 -4.86
CA ALA A 253 22.53 5.13 -5.68
C ALA A 253 22.30 6.57 -6.17
N ASP A 254 23.36 7.36 -6.19
CA ASP A 254 23.30 8.75 -6.65
C ASP A 254 22.59 8.82 -8.01
N GLU A 255 21.57 9.69 -8.03
CA GLU A 255 20.65 10.00 -9.13
C GLU A 255 19.50 9.00 -9.37
N GLU A 256 18.29 9.55 -9.27
CA GLU A 256 16.96 8.94 -9.51
C GLU A 256 16.30 8.27 -8.28
N LEU A 257 15.22 8.90 -7.80
CA LEU A 257 14.25 8.35 -6.84
C LEU A 257 13.59 7.10 -7.45
N PRO A 258 13.82 5.88 -6.94
CA PRO A 258 13.02 4.73 -7.31
C PRO A 258 11.99 4.54 -6.20
N ILE A 259 10.85 5.22 -6.29
CA ILE A 259 9.72 4.90 -5.41
C ILE A 259 9.08 3.62 -5.94
N LEU A 260 9.49 2.48 -5.37
CA LEU A 260 8.75 1.23 -5.46
C LEU A 260 7.52 1.32 -4.57
N LEU A 261 6.33 1.24 -5.18
CA LEU A 261 5.25 0.32 -4.82
C LEU A 261 3.98 0.72 -5.56
N LEU A 262 3.93 0.47 -6.86
CA LEU A 262 2.70 0.08 -7.56
C LEU A 262 3.15 -0.71 -8.78
N ARG A 263 3.34 -2.03 -8.63
CA ARG A 263 2.93 -2.86 -9.75
C ARG A 263 1.41 -2.68 -9.77
N PRO A 264 0.78 -2.15 -10.84
CA PRO A 264 -0.56 -2.65 -11.13
C PRO A 264 -0.40 -4.17 -11.10
N VAL A 265 -1.24 -4.88 -10.35
CA VAL A 265 -1.37 -6.32 -10.60
C VAL A 265 -1.52 -6.40 -12.11
N VAL A 266 -0.50 -6.90 -12.80
CA VAL A 266 -0.61 -7.24 -14.22
C VAL A 266 -1.81 -8.15 -14.20
N ALA A 267 -2.96 -7.68 -14.70
CA ALA A 267 -4.25 -8.34 -14.49
C ALA A 267 -4.03 -9.83 -14.78
N LEU A 268 -3.96 -10.64 -13.72
CA LEU A 268 -3.42 -11.98 -13.87
C LEU A 268 -4.42 -12.72 -14.75
N PRO A 269 -3.97 -13.37 -15.83
CA PRO A 269 -4.88 -14.07 -16.72
C PRO A 269 -5.69 -15.06 -15.88
N SER A 270 -7.00 -14.82 -15.84
CA SER A 270 -7.89 -15.61 -15.00
C SER A 270 -9.23 -15.78 -15.68
N HIS A 271 -9.86 -16.91 -15.39
CA HIS A 271 -11.22 -17.20 -15.84
C HIS A 271 -11.95 -18.00 -14.77
N GLY A 272 -13.25 -17.81 -14.67
CA GLY A 272 -14.08 -18.53 -13.73
C GLY A 272 -15.43 -18.87 -14.33
N ARG A 273 -15.96 -20.03 -13.98
CA ARG A 273 -17.26 -20.50 -14.44
C ARG A 273 -17.95 -21.26 -13.32
N THR A 274 -19.26 -21.06 -13.22
CA THR A 274 -20.13 -21.80 -12.30
C THR A 274 -21.31 -22.41 -13.07
N HIS A 275 -21.80 -23.55 -12.62
CA HIS A 275 -22.93 -24.25 -13.22
C HIS A 275 -23.77 -24.96 -12.14
N PRO A 276 -25.12 -24.96 -12.23
CA PRO A 276 -25.99 -25.63 -11.26
C PRO A 276 -25.89 -27.17 -11.23
N GLY A 277 -24.99 -27.80 -12.00
CA GLY A 277 -25.01 -29.24 -12.29
C GLY A 277 -26.23 -29.71 -13.10
N THR A 278 -26.54 -31.01 -13.04
CA THR A 278 -27.70 -31.61 -13.74
C THR A 278 -28.86 -31.99 -12.83
N ARG A 279 -28.64 -31.96 -11.50
CA ARG A 279 -29.62 -32.41 -10.50
C ARG A 279 -30.25 -31.28 -9.69
N ARG A 280 -29.60 -30.11 -9.61
CA ARG A 280 -30.13 -28.94 -8.89
C ARG A 280 -30.77 -27.97 -9.89
N THR A 281 -31.83 -27.28 -9.45
CA THR A 281 -32.49 -26.22 -10.24
C THR A 281 -31.94 -24.83 -9.93
N ILE A 282 -31.35 -24.65 -8.75
CA ILE A 282 -30.76 -23.40 -8.28
C ILE A 282 -29.25 -23.61 -8.13
N ASN A 283 -28.48 -22.63 -8.58
CA ASN A 283 -27.05 -22.61 -8.34
C ASN A 283 -26.79 -21.88 -7.01
N GLN A 284 -26.29 -22.60 -6.01
CA GLN A 284 -25.96 -22.06 -4.70
C GLN A 284 -24.48 -21.66 -4.62
N ASP A 285 -23.69 -21.88 -5.66
CA ASP A 285 -22.31 -21.39 -5.74
C ASP A 285 -22.26 -19.95 -6.26
N ALA A 286 -21.26 -19.20 -5.81
CA ALA A 286 -20.88 -17.90 -6.33
C ALA A 286 -19.35 -17.79 -6.49
N LEU A 287 -18.91 -16.90 -7.37
CA LEU A 287 -17.49 -16.63 -7.60
C LEU A 287 -17.23 -15.14 -7.78
N LEU A 288 -16.01 -14.71 -7.45
CA LEU A 288 -15.51 -13.35 -7.65
C LEU A 288 -14.20 -13.37 -8.43
N LEU A 289 -14.10 -12.54 -9.47
CA LEU A 289 -12.86 -12.25 -10.18
C LEU A 289 -12.60 -10.75 -10.11
N ARG A 290 -11.61 -10.35 -9.31
CA ARG A 290 -11.08 -8.99 -9.24
C ARG A 290 -9.57 -9.00 -9.56
N PRO A 291 -9.19 -9.37 -10.80
CA PRO A 291 -7.79 -9.38 -11.21
C PRO A 291 -7.15 -7.99 -11.18
N ASP A 292 -7.95 -6.92 -11.16
CA ASP A 292 -7.54 -5.53 -10.90
C ASP A 292 -6.96 -5.34 -9.50
N LEU A 293 -7.45 -6.08 -8.50
CA LEU A 293 -6.95 -6.08 -7.12
C LEU A 293 -6.03 -7.26 -6.80
N GLY A 294 -6.03 -8.28 -7.64
CA GLY A 294 -5.42 -9.56 -7.30
C GLY A 294 -6.25 -10.37 -6.31
N LEU A 295 -7.58 -10.32 -6.41
CA LEU A 295 -8.53 -11.03 -5.53
C LEU A 295 -9.42 -11.99 -6.33
N TRP A 296 -9.48 -13.24 -5.89
CA TRP A 296 -10.38 -14.26 -6.43
C TRP A 296 -11.06 -15.02 -5.30
N CYS A 297 -12.33 -15.39 -5.49
CA CYS A 297 -13.08 -16.16 -4.51
C CYS A 297 -13.99 -17.19 -5.18
N VAL A 298 -14.17 -18.33 -4.50
CA VAL A 298 -15.27 -19.28 -4.72
C VAL A 298 -15.99 -19.49 -3.39
N ALA A 299 -17.31 -19.40 -3.42
CA ALA A 299 -18.18 -19.61 -2.27
C ALA A 299 -19.28 -20.61 -2.61
N ASP A 300 -19.45 -21.65 -1.79
CA ASP A 300 -20.50 -22.67 -1.93
C ASP A 300 -21.55 -22.44 -0.85
N GLY A 301 -22.80 -22.24 -1.25
CA GLY A 301 -23.92 -21.91 -0.39
C GLY A 301 -24.52 -23.13 0.32
N LEU A 302 -24.43 -23.15 1.64
CA LEU A 302 -24.99 -24.18 2.51
C LEU A 302 -26.36 -23.74 3.06
N GLY A 303 -27.40 -24.48 2.70
CA GLY A 303 -28.76 -24.24 3.22
C GLY A 303 -29.83 -24.85 2.32
N GLY A 304 -31.01 -25.14 2.87
CA GLY A 304 -32.15 -25.62 2.09
C GLY A 304 -32.71 -24.53 1.16
N HIS A 305 -33.14 -24.90 -0.05
CA HIS A 305 -33.74 -23.99 -1.06
C HIS A 305 -32.87 -22.74 -1.35
N SER A 306 -33.46 -21.54 -1.36
CA SER A 306 -32.80 -20.27 -1.74
C SER A 306 -31.83 -19.72 -0.68
N ALA A 307 -31.77 -20.30 0.52
CA ALA A 307 -30.88 -19.81 1.58
C ALA A 307 -29.39 -19.91 1.20
N GLY A 308 -28.98 -21.00 0.53
CA GLY A 308 -27.59 -21.17 0.08
C GLY A 308 -27.17 -20.14 -0.97
N GLU A 309 -28.02 -19.87 -1.96
CA GLU A 309 -27.78 -18.84 -2.98
C GLU A 309 -27.58 -17.46 -2.33
N VAL A 310 -28.44 -17.11 -1.37
CA VAL A 310 -28.31 -15.84 -0.63
C VAL A 310 -26.99 -15.79 0.13
N ALA A 311 -26.56 -16.91 0.72
CA ALA A 311 -25.35 -16.98 1.52
C ALA A 311 -24.07 -16.74 0.71
N SER A 312 -23.91 -17.46 -0.39
CA SER A 312 -22.73 -17.35 -1.25
C SER A 312 -22.70 -16.00 -1.98
N ALA A 313 -23.86 -15.51 -2.43
CA ALA A 313 -23.97 -14.18 -3.06
C ALA A 313 -23.62 -13.04 -2.09
N LEU A 314 -24.06 -13.10 -0.84
CA LEU A 314 -23.70 -12.09 0.17
C LEU A 314 -22.21 -12.13 0.48
N THR A 315 -21.63 -13.33 0.62
CA THR A 315 -20.20 -13.52 0.88
C THR A 315 -19.36 -12.93 -0.25
N VAL A 316 -19.67 -13.25 -1.51
CA VAL A 316 -18.99 -12.66 -2.68
C VAL A 316 -19.21 -11.14 -2.76
N LYS A 317 -20.41 -10.65 -2.45
CA LYS A 317 -20.71 -9.20 -2.47
C LYS A 317 -19.90 -8.43 -1.43
N ALA A 318 -19.69 -8.99 -0.24
CA ALA A 318 -18.84 -8.37 0.77
C ALA A 318 -17.39 -8.28 0.28
N LEU A 319 -16.89 -9.34 -0.35
CA LEU A 319 -15.54 -9.36 -0.94
C LEU A 319 -15.39 -8.44 -2.15
N ASP A 320 -16.44 -8.25 -2.96
CA ASP A 320 -16.41 -7.32 -4.10
C ASP A 320 -16.35 -5.84 -3.65
N ALA A 321 -16.82 -5.54 -2.45
CA ALA A 321 -16.74 -4.21 -1.85
C ALA A 321 -15.36 -3.85 -1.30
N VAL A 322 -14.41 -4.82 -1.27
CA VAL A 322 -13.03 -4.59 -0.83
C VAL A 322 -12.37 -3.51 -1.69
N MET A 323 -11.81 -2.51 -1.03
CA MET A 323 -11.14 -1.39 -1.67
C MET A 323 -9.69 -1.74 -2.08
N PRO A 324 -9.10 -1.01 -3.05
CA PRO A 324 -7.71 -1.23 -3.44
C PRO A 324 -6.75 -1.12 -2.24
N PRO A 325 -5.91 -2.13 -1.98
CA PRO A 325 -5.10 -2.16 -0.79
C PRO A 325 -3.86 -1.27 -0.92
N LEU A 326 -3.52 -0.55 0.16
CA LEU A 326 -2.29 0.22 0.27
C LEU A 326 -1.06 -0.65 0.61
N SER A 327 -1.27 -1.88 1.11
CA SER A 327 -0.22 -2.83 1.46
C SER A 327 -0.72 -4.29 1.40
N TYR A 328 0.20 -5.25 1.34
CA TYR A 328 -0.15 -6.68 1.41
C TYR A 328 -0.87 -7.05 2.71
N GLY A 329 -0.36 -6.56 3.86
CA GLY A 329 -0.97 -6.83 5.17
C GLY A 329 -2.35 -6.20 5.30
N GLY A 330 -2.51 -4.94 4.87
CA GLY A 330 -3.81 -4.28 4.83
C GLY A 330 -4.80 -4.98 3.92
N PHE A 331 -4.36 -5.53 2.79
CA PHE A 331 -5.24 -6.29 1.90
C PHE A 331 -5.81 -7.53 2.57
N VAL A 332 -4.96 -8.25 3.30
CA VAL A 332 -5.33 -9.48 4.00
C VAL A 332 -6.35 -9.19 5.10
N GLU A 333 -6.14 -8.11 5.86
CA GLU A 333 -7.08 -7.72 6.92
C GLU A 333 -8.40 -7.19 6.36
N GLU A 334 -8.41 -6.37 5.31
CA GLU A 334 -9.64 -5.89 4.66
C GLU A 334 -10.51 -7.07 4.17
N VAL A 335 -9.88 -8.09 3.58
CA VAL A 335 -10.56 -9.31 3.13
C VAL A 335 -11.09 -10.14 4.31
N ARG A 336 -10.33 -10.21 5.41
CA ARG A 336 -10.77 -10.87 6.65
C ARG A 336 -11.98 -10.16 7.23
N GLU A 337 -11.94 -8.83 7.32
CA GLU A 337 -13.04 -7.99 7.80
C GLU A 337 -14.28 -8.14 6.92
N ALA A 338 -14.13 -8.20 5.60
CA ALA A 338 -15.24 -8.45 4.68
C ALA A 338 -15.91 -9.82 4.92
N LEU A 339 -15.13 -10.89 5.19
CA LEU A 339 -15.66 -12.21 5.53
C LEU A 339 -16.37 -12.22 6.89
N VAL A 340 -15.84 -11.50 7.89
CA VAL A 340 -16.48 -11.34 9.21
C VAL A 340 -17.78 -10.56 9.07
N GLU A 341 -17.80 -9.47 8.29
CA GLU A 341 -19.02 -8.70 8.04
C GLU A 341 -20.08 -9.55 7.32
N ALA A 342 -19.67 -10.39 6.36
CA ALA A 342 -20.56 -11.35 5.72
C ALA A 342 -21.14 -12.35 6.72
N ASN A 343 -20.32 -12.90 7.63
CA ASN A 343 -20.77 -13.81 8.69
C ASN A 343 -21.86 -13.16 9.56
N ASP A 344 -21.63 -11.95 10.02
CA ASP A 344 -22.55 -11.24 10.91
C ASP A 344 -23.88 -10.92 10.21
N LYS A 345 -23.83 -10.50 8.94
CA LYS A 345 -25.02 -10.25 8.12
C LYS A 345 -25.82 -11.53 7.90
N LEU A 346 -25.17 -12.66 7.59
CA LEU A 346 -25.86 -13.93 7.39
C LEU A 346 -26.50 -14.44 8.66
N ARG A 347 -25.82 -14.33 9.80
CA ARG A 347 -26.39 -14.66 11.11
C ARG A 347 -27.59 -13.80 11.46
N ALA A 348 -27.49 -12.49 11.22
CA ALA A 348 -28.61 -11.58 11.46
C ALA A 348 -29.82 -11.96 10.59
N GLN A 349 -29.61 -12.32 9.32
CA GLN A 349 -30.68 -12.82 8.46
C GLN A 349 -31.25 -14.15 8.96
N ALA A 350 -30.41 -15.11 9.34
CA ALA A 350 -30.85 -16.40 9.85
C ALA A 350 -31.72 -16.25 11.10
N ALA A 351 -31.35 -15.35 12.02
CA ALA A 351 -32.13 -15.04 13.22
C ALA A 351 -33.56 -14.55 12.91
N THR A 352 -33.79 -13.89 11.77
CA THR A 352 -35.15 -13.46 11.37
C THR A 352 -36.05 -14.60 10.88
N LEU A 353 -35.47 -15.73 10.49
CA LEU A 353 -36.18 -16.92 10.01
C LEU A 353 -36.47 -17.96 11.11
N GLY A 354 -35.97 -17.72 12.32
CA GLY A 354 -36.17 -18.54 13.53
C GLY A 354 -34.91 -19.30 13.97
N ASP A 355 -34.92 -19.78 15.22
CA ASP A 355 -33.73 -20.33 15.93
C ASP A 355 -33.06 -21.56 15.27
N GLN A 356 -33.71 -22.22 14.30
CA GLN A 356 -33.17 -23.37 13.58
C GLN A 356 -32.78 -23.08 12.13
N ALA A 357 -32.98 -21.85 11.65
CA ALA A 357 -32.58 -21.48 10.31
C ALA A 357 -31.04 -21.35 10.22
N LEU A 358 -30.47 -21.97 9.19
CA LEU A 358 -29.05 -21.83 8.84
C LEU A 358 -28.95 -21.24 7.43
N ILE A 359 -28.29 -20.08 7.34
CA ILE A 359 -27.91 -19.44 6.09
C ILE A 359 -26.39 -19.31 6.14
N ALA A 360 -25.68 -20.21 5.45
CA ALA A 360 -24.23 -20.27 5.56
C ALA A 360 -23.58 -20.51 4.20
N SER A 361 -22.30 -20.18 4.09
CA SER A 361 -21.53 -20.44 2.88
C SER A 361 -20.09 -20.84 3.21
N THR A 362 -19.51 -21.73 2.42
CA THR A 362 -18.06 -21.87 2.38
C THR A 362 -17.43 -20.68 1.68
N ALA A 363 -16.14 -20.45 1.88
CA ALA A 363 -15.37 -19.48 1.12
C ALA A 363 -13.94 -19.97 0.98
N VAL A 364 -13.41 -19.90 -0.24
CA VAL A 364 -11.96 -19.92 -0.51
C VAL A 364 -11.59 -18.65 -1.24
N VAL A 365 -10.59 -17.94 -0.72
CA VAL A 365 -10.13 -16.65 -1.25
C VAL A 365 -8.65 -16.75 -1.58
N LEU A 366 -8.28 -16.39 -2.80
CA LEU A 366 -6.91 -16.21 -3.24
C LEU A 366 -6.62 -14.71 -3.37
N LEU A 367 -5.59 -14.26 -2.69
CA LEU A 367 -5.01 -12.92 -2.80
C LEU A 367 -3.64 -13.05 -3.44
N ILE A 368 -3.35 -12.27 -4.48
CA ILE A 368 -2.00 -12.13 -5.03
C ILE A 368 -1.65 -10.65 -5.08
N TYR A 369 -0.62 -10.27 -4.35
CA TYR A 369 -0.14 -8.89 -4.30
C TYR A 369 1.39 -8.88 -4.35
N ALA A 370 1.93 -8.07 -5.25
CA ALA A 370 3.35 -8.07 -5.59
C ALA A 370 3.89 -9.48 -5.96
N ASN A 371 4.71 -10.09 -5.10
CA ASN A 371 5.29 -11.43 -5.29
C ASN A 371 4.79 -12.45 -4.27
N ARG A 372 3.72 -12.15 -3.53
CA ARG A 372 3.17 -13.02 -2.49
C ARG A 372 1.73 -13.39 -2.80
N PHE A 373 1.34 -14.58 -2.38
CA PHE A 373 -0.05 -14.97 -2.34
C PHE A 373 -0.50 -15.30 -0.92
N ASN A 374 -1.80 -15.15 -0.69
CA ASN A 374 -2.47 -15.55 0.53
C ASN A 374 -3.72 -16.35 0.17
N CYS A 375 -3.90 -17.49 0.82
CA CYS A 375 -5.09 -18.32 0.68
C CYS A 375 -5.82 -18.28 2.02
N LEU A 376 -7.05 -17.77 2.01
CA LEU A 376 -7.94 -17.76 3.18
C LEU A 376 -9.08 -18.73 2.90
N TRP A 377 -9.50 -19.52 3.89
CA TRP A 377 -10.64 -20.41 3.68
C TRP A 377 -11.46 -20.70 4.93
N VAL A 378 -12.74 -21.00 4.67
CA VAL A 378 -13.72 -21.51 5.63
C VAL A 378 -14.60 -22.52 4.89
N GLY A 379 -14.50 -23.80 5.24
CA GLY A 379 -15.35 -24.86 4.67
C GLY A 379 -14.51 -25.91 3.93
N ASP A 380 -15.10 -26.53 2.92
CA ASP A 380 -14.52 -27.63 2.13
C ASP A 380 -14.35 -27.30 0.64
N SER A 381 -14.65 -26.06 0.22
CA SER A 381 -14.10 -25.52 -1.02
C SER A 381 -12.57 -25.50 -0.94
N ARG A 382 -11.88 -25.61 -2.09
CA ARG A 382 -10.44 -25.83 -2.13
C ARG A 382 -9.68 -24.86 -3.03
N ILE A 383 -8.42 -24.62 -2.67
CA ILE A 383 -7.42 -23.99 -3.54
C ILE A 383 -6.29 -24.99 -3.81
N TYR A 384 -5.95 -25.17 -5.09
CA TYR A 384 -4.78 -25.93 -5.52
C TYR A 384 -3.76 -25.01 -6.21
N LEU A 385 -2.48 -25.37 -6.06
CA LEU A 385 -1.35 -24.79 -6.79
C LEU A 385 -0.71 -25.86 -7.68
N LEU A 386 -0.61 -25.59 -8.97
CA LEU A 386 0.21 -26.32 -9.91
C LEU A 386 1.53 -25.56 -10.10
N ARG A 387 2.62 -26.13 -9.59
CA ARG A 387 3.99 -25.60 -9.71
C ARG A 387 4.93 -26.72 -10.09
N ASP A 388 5.83 -26.48 -11.05
CA ASP A 388 6.78 -27.49 -11.57
C ASP A 388 6.09 -28.82 -11.97
N GLY A 389 4.89 -28.72 -12.54
CA GLY A 389 4.09 -29.87 -12.95
C GLY A 389 3.45 -30.68 -11.80
N ARG A 390 3.62 -30.27 -10.54
CA ARG A 390 3.02 -30.91 -9.35
C ARG A 390 1.83 -30.12 -8.84
N LEU A 391 0.69 -30.79 -8.71
CA LEU A 391 -0.50 -30.22 -8.08
C LEU A 391 -0.41 -30.41 -6.56
N ARG A 392 -0.66 -29.34 -5.80
CA ARG A 392 -0.69 -29.36 -4.34
C ARG A 392 -1.94 -28.64 -3.85
N GLN A 393 -2.72 -29.30 -3.00
CA GLN A 393 -3.79 -28.64 -2.26
C GLN A 393 -3.19 -27.68 -1.23
N LEU A 394 -3.65 -26.43 -1.20
CA LEU A 394 -3.21 -25.39 -0.27
C LEU A 394 -4.08 -25.30 0.99
N THR A 395 -5.37 -25.60 0.84
CA THR A 395 -6.36 -25.55 1.93
C THR A 395 -6.50 -26.90 2.62
N THR A 396 -7.05 -26.93 3.84
CA THR A 396 -7.45 -28.17 4.53
C THR A 396 -8.94 -28.12 4.82
N ASP A 397 -9.69 -29.11 4.32
CA ASP A 397 -11.16 -29.12 4.43
C ASP A 397 -11.62 -29.10 5.89
N HIS A 398 -12.55 -28.19 6.22
CA HIS A 398 -13.20 -28.13 7.52
C HIS A 398 -14.39 -29.08 7.56
N VAL A 399 -14.12 -30.38 7.68
CA VAL A 399 -15.16 -31.43 7.73
C VAL A 399 -14.98 -32.40 8.89
N ALA A 400 -16.08 -32.98 9.35
CA ALA A 400 -16.08 -34.06 10.34
C ALA A 400 -17.09 -35.16 9.97
N ALA A 401 -16.85 -36.36 10.50
CA ALA A 401 -17.76 -37.48 10.33
C ALA A 401 -19.12 -37.17 10.99
N GLY A 402 -20.19 -37.32 10.23
CA GLY A 402 -21.56 -37.08 10.66
C GLY A 402 -22.55 -37.98 9.94
N ILE A 403 -23.83 -37.71 10.16
CA ILE A 403 -24.94 -38.49 9.58
C ILE A 403 -25.86 -37.53 8.83
N ASN A 404 -26.13 -37.81 7.55
CA ASN A 404 -27.03 -36.99 6.73
C ASN A 404 -28.51 -37.27 7.06
N GLN A 405 -29.43 -36.51 6.44
CA GLN A 405 -30.88 -36.67 6.64
C GLN A 405 -31.41 -38.08 6.29
N GLN A 406 -30.66 -38.89 5.52
CA GLN A 406 -30.99 -40.27 5.15
C GLN A 406 -30.35 -41.31 6.08
N GLN A 407 -29.86 -40.89 7.26
CA GLN A 407 -29.17 -41.73 8.24
C GLN A 407 -27.90 -42.41 7.70
N ARG A 408 -27.25 -41.83 6.69
CA ARG A 408 -25.99 -42.34 6.13
C ARG A 408 -24.80 -41.54 6.65
N ALA A 409 -23.71 -42.24 6.94
CA ALA A 409 -22.44 -41.62 7.26
C ALA A 409 -22.01 -40.70 6.11
N THR A 410 -21.68 -39.46 6.44
CA THR A 410 -21.23 -38.43 5.50
C THR A 410 -20.17 -37.57 6.19
N MET A 411 -19.37 -36.86 5.40
CA MET A 411 -18.61 -35.73 5.91
C MET A 411 -19.51 -34.50 5.93
N LEU A 412 -19.58 -33.81 7.06
CA LEU A 412 -20.34 -32.58 7.25
C LEU A 412 -19.36 -31.42 7.42
N VAL A 413 -19.63 -30.29 6.77
CA VAL A 413 -18.86 -29.06 6.93
C VAL A 413 -19.00 -28.54 8.37
N THR A 414 -17.86 -28.33 9.05
CA THR A 414 -17.80 -27.92 10.45
C THR A 414 -17.59 -26.42 10.65
N ARG A 415 -17.13 -25.72 9.61
CA ARG A 415 -16.94 -24.26 9.62
C ARG A 415 -17.49 -23.66 8.34
N ALA A 416 -18.28 -22.60 8.46
CA ALA A 416 -18.84 -21.85 7.33
C ALA A 416 -19.09 -20.40 7.74
N VAL A 417 -19.02 -19.49 6.77
CA VAL A 417 -19.45 -18.09 6.93
C VAL A 417 -20.95 -18.07 7.22
N GLY A 418 -21.36 -17.44 8.31
CA GLY A 418 -22.75 -17.40 8.78
C GLY A 418 -23.14 -18.50 9.77
N ALA A 419 -22.24 -19.44 10.09
CA ALA A 419 -22.56 -20.60 10.94
C ALA A 419 -22.21 -20.43 12.44
N ALA A 420 -21.31 -19.52 12.81
CA ALA A 420 -20.80 -19.38 14.19
C ALA A 420 -20.65 -17.91 14.62
N ASP A 421 -20.67 -17.66 15.94
CA ASP A 421 -20.62 -16.29 16.50
C ASP A 421 -19.31 -15.58 16.20
N THR A 422 -18.23 -16.36 16.16
CA THR A 422 -16.91 -15.90 15.77
C THR A 422 -16.48 -16.72 14.57
N LEU A 423 -16.19 -16.05 13.45
CA LEU A 423 -15.73 -16.71 12.24
C LEU A 423 -14.24 -17.05 12.39
N GLU A 424 -13.93 -18.34 12.43
CA GLU A 424 -12.55 -18.84 12.36
C GLU A 424 -12.15 -19.00 10.89
N ILE A 425 -11.16 -18.21 10.45
CA ILE A 425 -10.63 -18.22 9.09
C ILE A 425 -9.21 -18.77 9.11
N ASP A 426 -9.00 -19.91 8.44
CA ASP A 426 -7.67 -20.48 8.27
C ASP A 426 -6.96 -19.78 7.10
N MET A 427 -5.63 -19.72 7.17
CA MET A 427 -4.80 -18.97 6.23
C MET A 427 -3.46 -19.66 5.97
N VAL A 428 -3.02 -19.63 4.70
CA VAL A 428 -1.65 -19.96 4.32
C VAL A 428 -1.10 -18.90 3.37
N GLN A 429 0.16 -18.52 3.57
CA GLN A 429 0.89 -17.55 2.74
C GLN A 429 2.16 -18.17 2.17
N ASP A 430 2.53 -17.75 0.96
CA ASP A 430 3.79 -18.13 0.32
C ASP A 430 4.14 -17.11 -0.79
N VAL A 431 5.29 -17.33 -1.44
CA VAL A 431 5.78 -16.54 -2.57
C VAL A 431 5.26 -17.11 -3.89
N VAL A 432 4.83 -16.21 -4.78
CA VAL A 432 4.44 -16.52 -6.16
C VAL A 432 5.69 -16.70 -7.03
N GLN A 433 5.70 -17.75 -7.85
CA GLN A 433 6.75 -18.02 -8.83
C GLN A 433 6.20 -17.88 -10.26
N PRO A 434 7.01 -17.41 -11.23
CA PRO A 434 6.63 -17.43 -12.63
C PRO A 434 6.22 -18.85 -13.06
N GLY A 435 5.10 -18.96 -13.80
CA GLY A 435 4.54 -20.26 -14.21
C GLY A 435 3.61 -20.91 -13.17
N ASP A 436 3.44 -20.33 -11.98
CA ASP A 436 2.43 -20.79 -11.03
C ASP A 436 1.02 -20.71 -11.63
N ARG A 437 0.23 -21.76 -11.39
CA ARG A 437 -1.19 -21.79 -11.75
C ARG A 437 -2.03 -22.21 -10.55
N PHE A 438 -3.05 -21.41 -10.23
CA PHE A 438 -3.97 -21.70 -9.14
C PHE A 438 -5.32 -22.17 -9.67
N LEU A 439 -5.94 -23.09 -8.94
CA LEU A 439 -7.34 -23.47 -9.11
C LEU A 439 -8.08 -23.21 -7.79
N LEU A 440 -9.12 -22.39 -7.81
CA LEU A 440 -10.12 -22.33 -6.73
C LEU A 440 -11.35 -23.09 -7.19
N CYS A 441 -11.91 -23.96 -6.36
CA CYS A 441 -13.09 -24.74 -6.74
C CYS A 441 -13.99 -25.09 -5.56
N SER A 442 -15.30 -25.22 -5.84
CA SER A 442 -16.26 -25.83 -4.92
C SER A 442 -16.13 -27.36 -4.91
N ASP A 443 -16.80 -28.00 -3.95
CA ASP A 443 -16.69 -29.44 -3.76
C ASP A 443 -17.24 -30.24 -4.98
N GLY A 444 -18.13 -29.65 -5.77
CA GLY A 444 -18.71 -30.26 -6.97
C GLY A 444 -17.69 -30.59 -8.06
N VAL A 445 -16.52 -29.92 -8.04
CA VAL A 445 -15.37 -30.31 -8.87
C VAL A 445 -14.70 -31.55 -8.30
N THR A 446 -14.36 -31.51 -7.01
CA THR A 446 -13.51 -32.53 -6.35
C THR A 446 -14.23 -33.83 -6.00
N LYS A 447 -15.56 -33.79 -5.94
CA LYS A 447 -16.43 -34.99 -5.82
C LYS A 447 -16.47 -35.81 -7.11
N VAL A 448 -16.13 -35.21 -8.26
CA VAL A 448 -16.24 -35.83 -9.58
C VAL A 448 -14.88 -36.08 -10.21
N LEU A 449 -13.96 -35.11 -10.14
CA LEU A 449 -12.62 -35.22 -10.69
C LEU A 449 -11.61 -35.52 -9.59
N SER A 450 -10.75 -36.51 -9.84
CA SER A 450 -9.59 -36.80 -9.00
C SER A 450 -8.50 -35.74 -9.14
N GLU A 451 -7.60 -35.63 -8.16
CA GLU A 451 -6.44 -34.73 -8.24
C GLU A 451 -5.57 -34.99 -9.48
N THR A 452 -5.49 -36.24 -9.94
CA THR A 452 -4.72 -36.59 -11.14
C THR A 452 -5.37 -36.05 -12.41
N GLU A 453 -6.70 -36.12 -12.50
CA GLU A 453 -7.47 -35.56 -13.61
C GLU A 453 -7.40 -34.03 -13.59
N ILE A 454 -7.56 -33.41 -12.42
CA ILE A 454 -7.41 -31.96 -12.23
C ILE A 454 -6.01 -31.52 -12.68
N ALA A 455 -4.95 -32.18 -12.21
CA ALA A 455 -3.58 -31.87 -12.60
C ALA A 455 -3.34 -32.01 -14.10
N THR A 456 -4.02 -32.96 -14.76
CA THR A 456 -3.92 -33.18 -16.21
C THR A 456 -4.62 -32.06 -16.98
N LEU A 457 -5.85 -31.71 -16.59
CA LEU A 457 -6.64 -30.66 -17.24
C LEU A 457 -6.03 -29.27 -17.04
N MET A 458 -5.36 -29.02 -15.91
CA MET A 458 -4.69 -27.77 -15.62
C MET A 458 -3.40 -27.53 -16.44
N ARG A 459 -2.96 -28.44 -17.31
CA ARG A 459 -1.71 -28.28 -18.07
C ARG A 459 -1.93 -27.74 -19.48
N GLY A 460 -1.11 -26.76 -19.88
CA GLY A 460 -0.87 -26.40 -21.29
C GLY A 460 -1.97 -25.62 -22.01
N MET A 461 -3.13 -25.39 -21.39
CA MET A 461 -4.23 -24.60 -21.95
C MET A 461 -4.37 -23.24 -21.25
N PRO A 462 -4.84 -22.16 -21.91
CA PRO A 462 -5.19 -20.90 -21.27
C PRO A 462 -6.27 -21.07 -20.17
N PRO A 463 -6.43 -20.09 -19.25
CA PRO A 463 -7.39 -20.18 -18.14
C PRO A 463 -8.81 -20.52 -18.57
N ARG A 464 -9.30 -19.88 -19.63
CA ARG A 464 -10.66 -20.09 -20.14
C ARG A 464 -10.88 -21.53 -20.62
N GLU A 465 -10.00 -22.01 -21.50
CA GLU A 465 -10.08 -23.37 -22.04
C GLU A 465 -9.91 -24.43 -20.94
N THR A 466 -9.06 -24.15 -19.94
CA THR A 466 -8.88 -25.01 -18.78
C THR A 466 -10.17 -25.12 -17.96
N VAL A 467 -10.81 -23.99 -17.64
CA VAL A 467 -12.08 -23.96 -16.90
C VAL A 467 -13.19 -24.62 -17.69
N ASP A 468 -13.31 -24.36 -18.99
CA ASP A 468 -14.30 -24.99 -19.85
C ASP A 468 -14.12 -26.51 -19.90
N ALA A 469 -12.88 -26.99 -20.03
CA ALA A 469 -12.57 -28.41 -19.99
C ALA A 469 -12.91 -29.05 -18.63
N LEU A 470 -12.60 -28.39 -17.51
CA LEU A 470 -12.99 -28.85 -16.16
C LEU A 470 -14.50 -29.00 -16.06
N VAL A 471 -15.25 -27.95 -16.42
CA VAL A 471 -16.72 -27.93 -16.34
C VAL A 471 -17.34 -28.99 -17.26
N GLU A 472 -16.87 -29.12 -18.50
CA GLU A 472 -17.40 -30.09 -19.46
C GLU A 472 -17.15 -31.53 -19.02
N ASN A 473 -15.96 -31.86 -18.48
CA ASN A 473 -15.69 -33.20 -17.95
C ASN A 473 -16.60 -33.55 -16.77
N ILE A 474 -16.92 -32.58 -15.90
CA ILE A 474 -17.85 -32.78 -14.78
C ILE A 474 -19.28 -32.98 -15.29
N LEU A 475 -19.71 -32.18 -16.28
CA LEU A 475 -21.05 -32.30 -16.89
C LEU A 475 -21.26 -33.64 -17.59
N VAL A 476 -20.26 -34.11 -18.34
CA VAL A 476 -20.29 -35.45 -18.99
C VAL A 476 -20.35 -36.57 -17.95
N SER A 477 -19.72 -36.37 -16.80
CA SER A 477 -19.78 -37.29 -15.65
C SER A 477 -21.08 -37.17 -14.82
N GLY A 478 -22.01 -36.33 -15.28
CA GLY A 478 -23.35 -36.18 -14.73
C GLY A 478 -23.53 -35.05 -13.71
N ALA A 479 -22.48 -34.34 -13.28
CA ALA A 479 -22.52 -33.17 -12.39
C ALA A 479 -23.65 -33.21 -11.32
N PRO A 480 -23.51 -34.06 -10.27
CA PRO A 480 -24.58 -34.29 -9.30
C PRO A 480 -24.87 -33.10 -8.38
N ASP A 481 -23.99 -32.10 -8.34
CA ASP A 481 -24.09 -30.91 -7.49
C ASP A 481 -23.80 -29.62 -8.28
N ASN A 482 -23.96 -28.47 -7.62
CA ASN A 482 -23.40 -27.22 -8.14
C ASN A 482 -21.88 -27.35 -8.28
N LEU A 483 -21.31 -26.67 -9.26
CA LEU A 483 -19.87 -26.75 -9.53
C LEU A 483 -19.33 -25.40 -9.96
N THR A 484 -18.19 -25.03 -9.39
CA THR A 484 -17.52 -23.77 -9.67
C THR A 484 -16.02 -23.97 -9.73
N ALA A 485 -15.38 -23.39 -10.75
CA ALA A 485 -13.95 -23.42 -10.93
C ALA A 485 -13.44 -22.04 -11.38
N VAL A 486 -12.32 -21.61 -10.80
CA VAL A 486 -11.58 -20.40 -11.18
C VAL A 486 -10.11 -20.77 -11.38
N ILE A 487 -9.57 -20.45 -12.55
CA ILE A 487 -8.14 -20.59 -12.86
C ILE A 487 -7.48 -19.21 -12.84
N VAL A 488 -6.30 -19.12 -12.23
CA VAL A 488 -5.46 -17.92 -12.19
C VAL A 488 -4.04 -18.30 -12.59
N ASP A 489 -3.51 -17.65 -13.62
CA ASP A 489 -2.14 -17.85 -14.12
C ASP A 489 -1.20 -16.75 -13.66
N VAL A 490 0.00 -17.16 -13.28
CA VAL A 490 1.15 -16.29 -13.09
C VAL A 490 2.04 -16.45 -14.32
N PRO A 491 2.11 -15.45 -15.22
CA PRO A 491 2.87 -15.55 -16.46
C PRO A 491 4.34 -15.92 -16.21
N GLU A 492 4.90 -16.80 -17.04
CA GLU A 492 6.34 -16.94 -17.17
C GLU A 492 6.92 -15.61 -17.64
N SER A 493 7.96 -15.11 -16.97
CA SER A 493 8.55 -13.82 -17.33
C SER A 493 9.34 -13.94 -18.64
N ASP A 494 8.86 -13.36 -19.73
CA ASP A 494 9.62 -13.18 -20.99
C ASP A 494 10.73 -12.12 -20.89
N HIS A 495 11.21 -11.78 -19.69
CA HIS A 495 12.21 -10.74 -19.47
C HIS A 495 13.48 -11.26 -18.77
N PRO A 496 14.69 -10.97 -19.30
CA PRO A 496 15.97 -11.52 -18.85
C PRO A 496 16.51 -10.85 -17.56
N VAL A 497 15.65 -10.69 -16.55
CA VAL A 497 16.00 -10.07 -15.26
C VAL A 497 15.95 -11.07 -14.10
N ALA A 498 15.34 -12.24 -14.31
CA ALA A 498 15.27 -13.30 -13.28
C ALA A 498 16.63 -13.98 -13.03
N GLU A 499 17.50 -14.10 -14.03
CA GLU A 499 18.84 -14.69 -13.86
C GLU A 499 19.80 -13.79 -13.05
N ALA A 500 19.68 -12.46 -13.18
CA ALA A 500 20.54 -11.52 -12.45
C ALA A 500 20.24 -11.49 -10.93
N ALA A 501 18.98 -11.69 -10.54
CA ALA A 501 18.58 -11.72 -9.13
C ALA A 501 19.00 -13.03 -8.42
N LEU A 502 19.06 -14.15 -9.16
CA LEU A 502 19.51 -15.44 -8.63
C LEU A 502 21.05 -15.55 -8.52
N GLN A 503 21.81 -14.81 -9.34
CA GLN A 503 23.27 -14.77 -9.24
C GLN A 503 23.78 -13.78 -8.18
N ALA A 504 23.00 -12.76 -7.81
CA ALA A 504 23.40 -11.75 -6.83
C ALA A 504 23.36 -12.23 -5.36
N THR A 505 22.82 -13.42 -5.08
CA THR A 505 22.76 -14.01 -3.72
C THR A 505 23.94 -14.93 -3.41
N ALA A 506 24.82 -15.20 -4.36
CA ALA A 506 26.06 -15.94 -4.12
C ALA A 506 27.16 -14.99 -3.61
N VAL A 507 27.20 -14.77 -2.29
CA VAL A 507 28.37 -14.19 -1.64
C VAL A 507 29.53 -15.18 -1.79
N PRO A 508 30.67 -14.82 -2.43
CA PRO A 508 31.84 -15.68 -2.42
C PRO A 508 32.41 -15.69 -1.00
N ALA A 509 32.70 -16.88 -0.47
CA ALA A 509 33.40 -17.03 0.80
C ALA A 509 34.76 -16.29 0.73
N PRO A 510 35.15 -15.52 1.77
CA PRO A 510 36.43 -14.83 1.76
C PRO A 510 37.58 -15.84 1.80
N HIS A 511 38.48 -15.75 0.83
CA HIS A 511 39.76 -16.45 0.84
C HIS A 511 40.61 -15.99 2.04
N PRO A 512 41.27 -16.90 2.76
CA PRO A 512 42.16 -16.54 3.86
C PRO A 512 43.55 -16.12 3.35
N SER A 513 44.19 -15.26 4.15
CA SER A 513 45.60 -14.85 4.17
C SER A 513 45.99 -13.53 3.46
N ALA A 514 46.44 -12.58 4.28
CA ALA A 514 47.74 -11.90 4.12
C ALA A 514 47.94 -10.84 5.22
N LEU A 515 48.01 -11.26 6.50
CA LEU A 515 48.53 -10.44 7.60
C LEU A 515 49.21 -11.34 8.65
N GLU A 516 50.21 -12.10 8.22
CA GLU A 516 51.23 -12.69 9.09
C GLU A 516 52.57 -12.54 8.35
N ASP A 517 53.19 -11.36 8.43
CA ASP A 517 54.63 -11.19 8.16
C ASP A 517 55.10 -9.75 8.47
N VAL A 518 54.95 -9.30 9.72
CA VAL A 518 55.85 -8.29 10.33
C VAL A 518 55.77 -8.43 11.85
N ARG A 519 56.43 -9.43 12.44
CA ARG A 519 56.83 -9.42 13.88
C ARG A 519 57.77 -10.57 14.30
N GLN A 520 58.66 -11.03 13.42
CA GLN A 520 59.84 -11.79 13.81
C GLN A 520 61.05 -11.28 13.01
N GLY A 521 62.09 -10.82 13.72
CA GLY A 521 63.37 -10.44 13.11
C GLY A 521 63.93 -9.11 13.64
N GLY A 522 64.47 -9.12 14.86
CA GLY A 522 65.13 -7.95 15.46
C GLY A 522 65.85 -8.31 16.77
N ALA A 523 66.66 -9.36 16.74
CA ALA A 523 67.68 -9.65 17.74
C ALA A 523 68.97 -10.00 16.98
N GLU A 524 69.80 -8.98 16.75
CA GLU A 524 71.27 -8.95 16.84
C GLU A 524 71.79 -7.55 16.57
#